data_AF-A0A917E5T7-F1
#
_entry.id   AF-A0A917E5T7-F1
#
_cell.length_a   1.000
_cell.length_b   1.000
_cell.length_c   1.000
_cell.angle_alpha   90.00
_cell.angle_beta   90.00
_cell.angle_gamma   90.00
#
_symmetry.space_group_name_H-M   'P 1'
#
loop_
_entity.id
_entity.type
_entity.pdbx_description
1 polymer ?
#
loop_
_entity_poly.entity_id
_entity_poly.type
_entity_poly.pdbx_seq_one_letter_code
_entity_poly.pdbx_strand_id
1 'polypeptide(L)'
;MPNAASQIAELYRTAGDPVMSQVTPFDFDKLKGRPNLHQTPLGARREWSLEKLLALTQAEGLELWRGLNAVDMREMDGHYVGYGPDALNEEFQLGYAKYMYDEKSPRGFWLGKAFRPLTDTTGEGYNRWRYSGGKIARNLRMATRMGVSLIDGKPCYVLDYSVFNPKMTLVDELRKLDEAIYFGIATRDAGDGKRDHPDFFVLIGPTDEWVGAETPA
;
A
#
# COMPACT_ATOMS: atom_id res chain seq x y z
N MET A 1 15.50 16.39 22.49
CA MET A 1 14.24 15.89 21.87
C MET A 1 14.47 14.44 21.49
N PRO A 2 13.58 13.48 21.83
CA PRO A 2 13.74 12.11 21.38
C PRO A 2 13.74 12.07 19.85
N ASN A 3 14.62 11.27 19.24
CA ASN A 3 14.63 11.11 17.79
C ASN A 3 13.41 10.26 17.36
N ALA A 4 12.97 10.40 16.10
CA ALA A 4 11.78 9.71 15.59
C ALA A 4 11.84 8.19 15.77
N ALA A 5 13.05 7.59 15.75
CA ALA A 5 13.24 6.16 15.98
C ALA A 5 12.87 5.73 17.42
N SER A 6 13.17 6.56 18.43
CA SER A 6 12.82 6.28 19.82
C SER A 6 11.31 6.36 20.09
N GLN A 7 10.58 7.21 19.37
CA GLN A 7 9.12 7.33 19.53
C GLN A 7 8.36 6.15 18.92
N ILE A 8 8.88 5.59 17.82
CA ILE A 8 8.26 4.46 17.08
C ILE A 8 8.41 3.14 17.86
N ALA A 9 9.51 2.93 18.59
CA ALA A 9 9.77 1.68 19.31
C ALA A 9 8.88 1.45 20.55
N GLU A 10 8.36 2.51 21.18
CA GLU A 10 7.54 2.41 22.39
C GLU A 10 6.08 1.98 22.10
N LEU A 11 5.56 2.29 20.90
CA LEU A 11 4.14 2.13 20.53
C LEU A 11 3.69 0.69 20.26
N TYR A 12 4.59 -0.25 19.95
CA TYR A 12 4.23 -1.57 19.40
C TYR A 12 4.38 -2.76 20.37
N ARG A 13 4.45 -2.52 21.68
CA ARG A 13 4.61 -3.58 22.69
C ARG A 13 3.33 -4.35 23.04
N THR A 14 2.16 -3.97 22.50
CA THR A 14 0.85 -4.47 22.99
C THR A 14 -0.21 -4.61 21.87
N ALA A 15 -0.26 -5.76 21.17
CA ALA A 15 -1.48 -6.24 20.50
C ALA A 15 -1.30 -7.69 20.02
N GLY A 16 -2.20 -8.59 20.42
CA GLY A 16 -2.24 -10.01 20.05
C GLY A 16 -3.50 -10.38 19.26
N ASP A 17 -3.35 -11.42 18.43
CA ASP A 17 -4.33 -12.15 17.59
C ASP A 17 -5.53 -12.74 18.38
N PRO A 18 -6.70 -13.10 17.77
CA PRO A 18 -6.77 -14.14 16.70
C PRO A 18 -7.98 -14.23 15.71
N VAL A 19 -7.71 -14.93 14.59
CA VAL A 19 -8.47 -16.02 13.88
C VAL A 19 -9.84 -15.75 13.20
N MET A 20 -10.02 -16.24 11.94
CA MET A 20 -11.20 -17.03 11.48
C MET A 20 -11.08 -17.57 10.03
N SER A 21 -11.85 -18.61 9.76
CA SER A 21 -11.65 -19.73 8.83
C SER A 21 -12.52 -19.73 7.55
N GLN A 22 -12.06 -20.53 6.57
CA GLN A 22 -12.76 -21.15 5.43
C GLN A 22 -13.37 -20.25 4.34
N VAL A 23 -12.52 -19.90 3.37
CA VAL A 23 -12.90 -19.55 1.99
C VAL A 23 -12.38 -20.67 1.08
N THR A 24 -13.16 -21.09 0.08
CA THR A 24 -12.69 -21.97 -1.01
C THR A 24 -11.34 -21.46 -1.54
N PRO A 25 -10.30 -22.31 -1.72
CA PRO A 25 -8.97 -21.84 -2.10
C PRO A 25 -9.04 -21.05 -3.41
N PHE A 26 -8.67 -19.78 -3.34
CA PHE A 26 -8.44 -18.97 -4.52
C PHE A 26 -7.32 -19.59 -5.36
N ASP A 27 -7.61 -19.82 -6.63
CA ASP A 27 -6.67 -20.41 -7.57
C ASP A 27 -5.75 -19.32 -8.14
N PHE A 28 -4.60 -19.16 -7.51
CA PHE A 28 -3.53 -18.26 -7.95
C PHE A 28 -3.12 -18.53 -9.40
N ASP A 29 -3.09 -19.79 -9.81
CA ASP A 29 -2.66 -20.18 -11.16
C ASP A 29 -3.71 -19.80 -12.20
N LYS A 30 -5.00 -19.81 -11.84
CA LYS A 30 -6.07 -19.28 -12.69
C LYS A 30 -5.96 -17.78 -12.91
N LEU A 31 -5.58 -17.01 -11.89
CA LEU A 31 -5.36 -15.56 -12.04
C LEU A 31 -4.13 -15.27 -12.91
N LYS A 32 -3.02 -15.98 -12.67
CA LYS A 32 -1.80 -15.91 -13.49
C LYS A 32 -2.06 -16.31 -14.95
N GLY A 33 -2.85 -17.36 -15.15
CA GLY A 33 -3.19 -17.94 -16.45
C GLY A 33 -4.19 -17.15 -17.29
N ARG A 34 -4.73 -16.01 -16.80
CA ARG A 34 -5.57 -15.12 -17.62
C ARG A 34 -4.80 -14.69 -18.88
N PRO A 35 -5.38 -14.82 -20.09
CA PRO A 35 -4.66 -14.55 -21.33
C PRO A 35 -4.18 -13.11 -21.40
N ASN A 36 -2.92 -12.92 -21.79
CA ASN A 36 -2.32 -11.61 -21.97
C ASN A 36 -2.79 -11.01 -23.32
N LEU A 37 -3.89 -10.28 -23.32
CA LEU A 37 -4.33 -9.52 -24.49
C LEU A 37 -3.98 -8.04 -24.28
N HIS A 38 -3.01 -7.52 -25.06
CA HIS A 38 -2.59 -6.11 -25.06
C HIS A 38 -2.12 -5.57 -23.70
N GLN A 39 -1.24 -6.30 -23.01
CA GLN A 39 -0.84 -5.99 -21.63
C GLN A 39 0.56 -5.39 -21.50
N THR A 40 0.73 -4.54 -20.49
CA THR A 40 2.03 -4.04 -20.02
C THR A 40 2.61 -5.05 -19.03
N PRO A 41 3.56 -5.92 -19.43
CA PRO A 41 4.11 -6.94 -18.53
C PRO A 41 4.87 -6.28 -17.38
N LEU A 42 4.73 -6.84 -16.18
CA LEU A 42 5.39 -6.38 -14.97
C LEU A 42 6.18 -7.53 -14.31
N GLY A 43 7.22 -7.16 -13.56
CA GLY A 43 8.02 -8.08 -12.76
C GLY A 43 9.00 -8.90 -13.59
N ALA A 44 10.01 -9.45 -12.90
CA ALA A 44 11.06 -10.22 -13.57
C ALA A 44 10.55 -11.51 -14.21
N ARG A 45 9.52 -12.14 -13.61
CA ARG A 45 8.94 -13.40 -14.10
C ARG A 45 7.92 -13.20 -15.20
N ARG A 46 7.45 -11.95 -15.43
CA ARG A 46 6.42 -11.58 -16.41
C ARG A 46 5.11 -12.38 -16.28
N GLU A 47 4.84 -12.93 -15.09
CA GLU A 47 3.58 -13.61 -14.75
C GLU A 47 2.44 -12.59 -14.54
N TRP A 48 2.81 -11.35 -14.19
CA TRP A 48 1.92 -10.25 -13.89
C TRP A 48 1.91 -9.19 -14.99
N SER A 49 0.80 -8.48 -15.09
CA SER A 49 0.65 -7.30 -15.93
C SER A 49 -0.13 -6.25 -15.16
N LEU A 50 0.04 -4.97 -15.50
CA LEU A 50 -0.73 -3.90 -14.86
C LEU A 50 -2.23 -4.13 -15.00
N GLU A 51 -2.69 -4.51 -16.19
CA GLU A 51 -4.10 -4.70 -16.51
C GLU A 51 -4.73 -5.84 -15.68
N LYS A 52 -4.03 -6.97 -15.51
CA LYS A 52 -4.47 -8.05 -14.59
C LYS A 52 -4.64 -7.55 -13.16
N LEU A 53 -3.72 -6.74 -12.67
CA LEU A 53 -3.78 -6.22 -11.30
C LEU A 53 -4.91 -5.22 -11.13
N LEU A 54 -5.10 -4.31 -12.09
CA LEU A 54 -6.21 -3.35 -12.08
C LEU A 54 -7.57 -4.01 -12.29
N ALA A 55 -7.60 -5.19 -12.92
CA ALA A 55 -8.80 -5.99 -13.13
C ALA A 55 -9.19 -6.89 -11.93
N LEU A 56 -8.51 -6.77 -10.79
CA LEU A 56 -8.87 -7.51 -9.58
C LEU A 56 -10.17 -6.97 -8.99
N THR A 57 -11.10 -7.86 -8.67
CA THR A 57 -12.21 -7.55 -7.77
C THR A 57 -11.74 -7.46 -6.32
N GLN A 58 -12.55 -6.88 -5.45
CA GLN A 58 -12.29 -6.87 -4.00
C GLN A 58 -12.04 -8.27 -3.41
N ALA A 59 -12.84 -9.26 -3.79
CA ALA A 59 -12.68 -10.63 -3.29
C ALA A 59 -11.35 -11.26 -3.76
N GLU A 60 -10.99 -11.04 -5.03
CA GLU A 60 -9.73 -11.53 -5.59
C GLU A 60 -8.52 -10.82 -4.97
N GLY A 61 -8.61 -9.51 -4.71
CA GLY A 61 -7.57 -8.74 -4.02
C GLY A 61 -7.32 -9.26 -2.60
N LEU A 62 -8.38 -9.57 -1.86
CA LEU A 62 -8.25 -10.11 -0.50
C LEU A 62 -7.59 -11.49 -0.48
N GLU A 63 -7.98 -12.36 -1.41
CA GLU A 63 -7.39 -13.69 -1.53
C GLU A 63 -5.94 -13.63 -2.01
N LEU A 64 -5.63 -12.76 -2.97
CA LEU A 64 -4.26 -12.46 -3.37
C LEU A 64 -3.44 -12.04 -2.15
N TRP A 65 -3.88 -11.03 -1.40
CA TRP A 65 -3.22 -10.52 -0.19
C TRP A 65 -2.87 -11.64 0.81
N ARG A 66 -3.82 -12.54 1.09
CA ARG A 66 -3.65 -13.65 2.04
C ARG A 66 -2.56 -14.64 1.65
N GLY A 67 -2.25 -14.77 0.36
CA GLY A 67 -1.22 -15.68 -0.13
C GLY A 67 0.17 -15.08 -0.28
N LEU A 68 0.34 -13.76 -0.10
CA LEU A 68 1.63 -13.11 -0.27
C LEU A 68 2.50 -13.16 1.00
N ASN A 69 3.80 -12.97 0.81
CA ASN A 69 4.78 -12.85 1.88
C ASN A 69 5.09 -11.38 2.18
N ALA A 70 5.55 -11.09 3.40
CA ALA A 70 6.06 -9.77 3.74
C ALA A 70 7.22 -9.37 2.82
N VAL A 71 7.30 -8.08 2.48
CA VAL A 71 8.47 -7.50 1.82
C VAL A 71 9.57 -7.24 2.85
N ASP A 72 10.84 -7.37 2.46
CA ASP A 72 11.96 -7.00 3.33
C ASP A 72 12.05 -5.48 3.48
N MET A 73 12.35 -4.99 4.69
CA MET A 73 12.44 -3.56 4.97
C MET A 73 13.43 -2.87 4.03
N ARG A 74 14.59 -3.47 3.78
CA ARG A 74 15.66 -2.89 2.96
C ARG A 74 15.34 -2.88 1.46
N GLU A 75 14.36 -3.68 1.02
CA GLU A 75 13.89 -3.68 -0.36
C GLU A 75 13.06 -2.43 -0.69
N MET A 76 12.48 -1.79 0.33
CA MET A 76 11.61 -0.62 0.20
C MET A 76 12.39 0.70 0.30
N ASP A 77 13.42 0.91 -0.52
CA ASP A 77 14.15 2.19 -0.58
C ASP A 77 13.96 2.88 -1.92
N GLY A 78 13.31 4.05 -1.89
CA GLY A 78 13.05 4.86 -3.09
C GLY A 78 11.58 5.18 -3.33
N HIS A 79 11.26 5.64 -4.53
CA HIS A 79 9.93 6.01 -4.99
C HIS A 79 9.27 4.89 -5.75
N TYR A 80 7.96 4.75 -5.60
CA TYR A 80 7.15 3.73 -6.24
C TYR A 80 5.94 4.39 -6.86
N VAL A 81 5.58 3.95 -8.06
CA VAL A 81 4.34 4.38 -8.72
C VAL A 81 3.18 3.59 -8.13
N GLY A 82 2.09 4.29 -7.82
CA GLY A 82 0.91 3.72 -7.18
C GLY A 82 -0.28 3.61 -8.12
N TYR A 83 -1.01 2.51 -8.00
CA TYR A 83 -2.29 2.30 -8.67
C TYR A 83 -3.30 1.65 -7.72
N GLY A 84 -4.59 1.89 -7.93
CA GLY A 84 -5.70 1.35 -7.13
C GLY A 84 -6.57 0.43 -7.99
N PRO A 85 -6.62 -0.87 -7.71
CA PRO A 85 -7.54 -1.79 -8.37
C PRO A 85 -8.92 -1.76 -7.70
N ASP A 86 -10.00 -1.81 -8.49
CA ASP A 86 -11.31 -2.27 -8.03
C ASP A 86 -12.21 -2.57 -9.24
N ALA A 87 -12.01 -3.73 -9.86
CA ALA A 87 -12.79 -4.15 -11.01
C ALA A 87 -14.22 -4.52 -10.63
N LEU A 88 -15.16 -4.22 -11.54
CA LEU A 88 -16.61 -4.55 -11.48
C LEU A 88 -17.51 -3.55 -10.73
N ASN A 89 -17.00 -2.40 -10.29
CA ASN A 89 -17.83 -1.30 -9.78
C ASN A 89 -17.51 0.03 -10.49
N GLU A 90 -18.14 0.25 -11.64
CA GLU A 90 -17.87 1.42 -12.49
C GLU A 90 -18.11 2.76 -11.79
N GLU A 91 -19.18 2.87 -11.00
CA GLU A 91 -19.48 4.09 -10.24
C GLU A 91 -18.39 4.38 -9.21
N PHE A 92 -17.97 3.36 -8.46
CA PHE A 92 -16.86 3.49 -7.52
C PHE A 92 -15.55 3.82 -8.23
N GLN A 93 -15.24 3.17 -9.35
CA GLN A 93 -14.04 3.47 -10.14
C GLN A 93 -14.01 4.92 -10.63
N LEU A 94 -15.14 5.44 -11.13
CA LEU A 94 -15.23 6.83 -11.57
C LEU A 94 -15.04 7.79 -10.40
N GLY A 95 -15.65 7.51 -9.25
CA GLY A 95 -15.47 8.28 -8.02
C GLY A 95 -14.03 8.24 -7.52
N TYR A 96 -13.44 7.05 -7.46
CA TYR A 96 -12.06 6.82 -7.05
C TYR A 96 -11.09 7.52 -8.00
N ALA A 97 -11.29 7.41 -9.32
CA ALA A 97 -10.45 8.08 -10.30
C ALA A 97 -10.55 9.62 -10.21
N LYS A 98 -11.75 10.16 -10.01
CA LYS A 98 -11.93 11.60 -9.78
C LYS A 98 -11.25 12.07 -8.48
N TYR A 99 -11.19 11.21 -7.47
CA TYR A 99 -10.56 11.56 -6.19
C TYR A 99 -9.03 11.40 -6.22
N MET A 100 -8.54 10.28 -6.76
CA MET A 100 -7.14 9.86 -6.71
C MET A 100 -6.34 10.25 -7.94
N TYR A 101 -6.96 10.50 -9.09
CA TYR A 101 -6.27 10.71 -10.38
C TYR A 101 -6.73 11.98 -11.11
N ASP A 102 -7.31 12.95 -10.40
CA ASP A 102 -7.57 14.28 -10.91
C ASP A 102 -6.66 15.30 -10.20
N GLU A 103 -5.86 16.05 -10.95
CA GLU A 103 -4.99 17.11 -10.43
C GLU A 103 -5.76 18.28 -9.79
N LYS A 104 -7.07 18.36 -10.04
CA LYS A 104 -7.99 19.32 -9.44
C LYS A 104 -8.68 18.77 -8.18
N SER A 105 -8.48 17.49 -7.86
CA SER A 105 -9.02 16.92 -6.62
C SER A 105 -8.35 17.59 -5.40
N PRO A 106 -8.98 17.59 -4.23
CA PRO A 106 -8.36 18.09 -3.00
C PRO A 106 -7.04 17.39 -2.65
N ARG A 107 -6.82 16.16 -3.13
CA ARG A 107 -5.57 15.40 -2.94
C ARG A 107 -4.59 15.54 -4.10
N GLY A 108 -5.05 15.96 -5.28
CA GLY A 108 -4.31 15.91 -6.52
C GLY A 108 -4.26 14.49 -7.12
N PHE A 109 -3.46 14.33 -8.15
CA PHE A 109 -3.20 13.04 -8.81
C PHE A 109 -2.17 12.26 -8.00
N TRP A 110 -2.54 11.08 -7.51
CA TRP A 110 -1.66 10.19 -6.76
C TRP A 110 -0.59 9.60 -7.67
N LEU A 111 0.67 9.87 -7.35
CA LEU A 111 1.84 9.34 -8.06
C LEU A 111 2.41 8.10 -7.38
N GLY A 112 1.86 7.68 -6.23
CA GLY A 112 2.35 6.59 -5.41
C GLY A 112 3.03 7.04 -4.12
N LYS A 113 4.01 6.25 -3.66
CA LYS A 113 4.62 6.38 -2.33
C LYS A 113 6.14 6.37 -2.43
N ALA A 114 6.80 6.87 -1.41
CA ALA A 114 8.23 6.76 -1.25
C ALA A 114 8.55 6.21 0.13
N PHE A 115 9.67 5.50 0.23
CA PHE A 115 10.10 4.82 1.44
C PHE A 115 11.59 5.02 1.68
N ARG A 116 11.96 5.04 2.95
CA ARG A 116 13.34 5.05 3.42
C ARG A 116 13.47 4.10 4.60
N PRO A 117 14.22 3.00 4.46
CA PRO A 117 14.62 2.17 5.59
C PRO A 117 15.49 2.97 6.56
N LEU A 118 15.22 2.87 7.86
CA LEU A 118 16.04 3.51 8.91
C LEU A 118 16.80 2.46 9.72
N THR A 119 16.21 1.27 9.87
CA THR A 119 16.82 0.08 10.45
C THR A 119 16.36 -1.14 9.65
N ASP A 120 16.71 -2.34 10.11
CA ASP A 120 16.26 -3.60 9.51
C ASP A 120 14.76 -3.88 9.71
N THR A 121 14.11 -3.17 10.63
CA THR A 121 12.70 -3.42 10.98
C THR A 121 11.85 -2.16 11.04
N THR A 122 12.43 -0.98 10.87
CA THR A 122 11.72 0.30 10.89
C THR A 122 12.21 1.25 9.81
N GLY A 123 11.32 2.14 9.39
CA GLY A 123 11.60 3.14 8.38
C GLY A 123 10.57 4.26 8.42
N GLU A 124 10.50 4.96 7.29
CA GLU A 124 9.47 5.97 7.07
C GLU A 124 9.12 6.07 5.59
N GLY A 125 8.07 6.82 5.31
CA GLY A 125 7.72 7.15 3.94
C GLY A 125 6.83 8.38 3.81
N TYR A 126 6.42 8.69 2.59
CA TYR A 126 5.39 9.69 2.28
C TYR A 126 4.62 9.32 1.00
N ASN A 127 3.46 9.94 0.80
CA ASN A 127 2.76 9.89 -0.48
C ASN A 127 3.24 11.01 -1.40
N ARG A 128 3.21 10.75 -2.70
CA ARG A 128 3.51 11.71 -3.75
C ARG A 128 2.22 12.07 -4.49
N TRP A 129 2.00 13.36 -4.68
CA TRP A 129 0.82 13.88 -5.37
C TRP A 129 1.22 14.93 -6.39
N ARG A 130 0.59 14.93 -7.56
CA ARG A 130 0.72 15.99 -8.56
C ARG A 130 -0.53 16.86 -8.55
N TYR A 131 -0.33 18.14 -8.32
CA TYR A 131 -1.38 19.16 -8.38
C TYR A 131 -1.34 19.90 -9.70
N SER A 132 -2.41 20.63 -9.98
CA SER A 132 -2.53 21.49 -11.16
C SER A 132 -1.29 22.38 -11.36
N GLY A 133 -0.82 22.47 -12.60
CA GLY A 133 0.42 23.19 -12.92
C GLY A 133 1.69 22.36 -12.72
N GLY A 134 1.57 21.05 -12.48
CA GLY A 134 2.69 20.12 -12.42
C GLY A 134 3.44 20.10 -11.09
N LYS A 135 2.94 20.79 -10.06
CA LYS A 135 3.57 20.80 -8.73
C LYS A 135 3.47 19.41 -8.10
N ILE A 136 4.61 18.85 -7.69
CA ILE A 136 4.66 17.60 -6.93
C ILE A 136 4.75 17.92 -5.44
N ALA A 137 3.82 17.42 -4.64
CA ALA A 137 3.87 17.46 -3.18
C ALA A 137 4.31 16.11 -2.60
N ARG A 138 5.07 16.16 -1.51
CA ARG A 138 5.58 14.98 -0.78
C ARG A 138 5.10 15.06 0.66
N ASN A 139 3.87 14.62 0.91
CA ASN A 139 3.16 14.82 2.18
C ASN A 139 2.55 13.50 2.67
N LEU A 140 1.74 13.59 3.75
CA LEU A 140 1.19 12.40 4.44
C LEU A 140 2.30 11.42 4.79
N ARG A 141 3.27 11.92 5.57
CA ARG A 141 4.38 11.12 6.07
C ARG A 141 3.83 9.96 6.88
N MET A 142 4.41 8.78 6.74
CA MET A 142 4.07 7.59 7.52
C MET A 142 5.31 7.02 8.20
N ALA A 143 5.13 6.48 9.40
CA ALA A 143 6.12 5.59 9.99
C ALA A 143 5.98 4.21 9.34
N THR A 144 7.09 3.51 9.12
CA THR A 144 7.03 2.13 8.61
C THR A 144 7.72 1.15 9.52
N ARG A 145 7.22 -0.09 9.52
CA ARG A 145 7.81 -1.18 10.30
C ARG A 145 7.48 -2.55 9.74
N MET A 146 8.29 -3.53 10.10
CA MET A 146 7.89 -4.94 10.01
C MET A 146 6.91 -5.26 11.14
N GLY A 147 5.87 -6.04 10.87
CA GLY A 147 4.98 -6.56 11.91
C GLY A 147 3.93 -7.49 11.34
N VAL A 148 2.77 -7.56 12.01
CA VAL A 148 1.65 -8.43 11.61
C VAL A 148 0.50 -7.62 11.04
N SER A 149 -0.23 -8.26 10.14
CA SER A 149 -1.37 -7.71 9.42
C SER A 149 -2.61 -7.66 10.30
N LEU A 150 -3.36 -6.55 10.23
CA LEU A 150 -4.62 -6.38 10.95
C LEU A 150 -5.76 -7.18 10.29
N ILE A 151 -5.50 -7.77 9.13
CA ILE A 151 -6.48 -8.47 8.29
C ILE A 151 -6.41 -9.99 8.49
N ASP A 152 -5.21 -10.54 8.64
CA ASP A 152 -4.97 -11.98 8.66
C ASP A 152 -3.87 -12.43 9.64
N GLY A 153 -3.31 -11.54 10.47
CA GLY A 153 -2.29 -11.84 11.48
C GLY A 153 -0.92 -12.25 10.94
N LYS A 154 -0.76 -12.37 9.62
CA LYS A 154 0.49 -12.80 9.00
C LYS A 154 1.49 -11.63 8.86
N PRO A 155 2.79 -11.91 8.75
CA PRO A 155 3.79 -10.86 8.57
C PRO A 155 3.49 -9.92 7.39
N CYS A 156 3.72 -8.62 7.58
CA CYS A 156 3.62 -7.60 6.56
C CYS A 156 4.52 -6.40 6.88
N TYR A 157 4.68 -5.53 5.89
CA TYR A 157 5.32 -4.22 6.04
C TYR A 157 4.22 -3.18 6.29
N VAL A 158 4.18 -2.59 7.48
CA VAL A 158 3.11 -1.69 7.92
C VAL A 158 3.51 -0.24 7.71
N LEU A 159 2.55 0.56 7.25
CA LEU A 159 2.61 2.01 7.13
C LEU A 159 1.59 2.62 8.10
N ASP A 160 2.07 3.31 9.12
CA ASP A 160 1.25 3.96 10.13
C ASP A 160 1.29 5.48 9.95
N TYR A 161 0.17 6.04 9.49
CA TYR A 161 0.05 7.48 9.25
C TYR A 161 -0.21 8.28 10.53
N SER A 162 -0.73 7.64 11.58
CA SER A 162 -1.16 8.34 12.80
C SER A 162 0.02 9.01 13.52
N VAL A 163 1.23 8.46 13.35
CA VAL A 163 2.47 8.95 13.95
C VAL A 163 2.78 10.40 13.55
N PHE A 164 2.49 10.78 12.30
CA PHE A 164 2.81 12.12 11.78
C PHE A 164 1.59 12.95 11.41
N ASN A 165 0.40 12.34 11.36
CA ASN A 165 -0.84 12.99 10.94
C ASN A 165 -1.89 12.82 12.04
N PRO A 166 -1.91 13.72 13.05
CA PRO A 166 -2.88 13.65 14.14
C PRO A 166 -4.31 13.58 13.58
N LYS A 167 -5.14 12.70 14.15
CA LYS A 167 -6.52 12.38 13.72
C LYS A 167 -6.64 11.43 12.51
N MET A 168 -5.54 11.00 11.90
CA MET A 168 -5.58 9.95 10.88
C MET A 168 -5.47 8.57 11.54
N THR A 169 -6.37 7.67 11.17
CA THR A 169 -6.37 6.27 11.63
C THR A 169 -6.05 5.28 10.51
N LEU A 170 -5.62 5.79 9.35
CA LEU A 170 -5.21 5.01 8.19
C LEU A 170 -3.97 4.18 8.54
N VAL A 171 -4.06 2.90 8.24
CA VAL A 171 -2.94 1.97 8.23
C VAL A 171 -2.96 1.33 6.85
N ASP A 172 -1.84 1.45 6.14
CA ASP A 172 -1.62 0.62 4.96
C ASP A 172 -0.69 -0.53 5.36
N GLU A 173 -0.81 -1.64 4.66
CA GLU A 173 0.06 -2.80 4.82
C GLU A 173 0.52 -3.26 3.44
N LEU A 174 1.78 -3.69 3.32
CA LEU A 174 2.39 -4.15 2.08
C LEU A 174 2.90 -5.58 2.18
N ARG A 175 2.77 -6.29 1.07
CA ARG A 175 3.39 -7.58 0.82
C ARG A 175 3.98 -7.64 -0.58
N LYS A 176 4.99 -8.47 -0.75
CA LYS A 176 5.70 -8.64 -2.02
C LYS A 176 4.88 -9.56 -2.93
N LEU A 177 4.60 -9.08 -4.13
CA LEU A 177 3.92 -9.87 -5.17
C LEU A 177 4.94 -10.52 -6.12
N ASP A 178 5.90 -9.73 -6.60
CA ASP A 178 7.01 -10.16 -7.44
C ASP A 178 8.17 -9.17 -7.27
N GLU A 179 9.29 -9.40 -7.96
CA GLU A 179 10.36 -8.42 -8.06
C GLU A 179 9.83 -7.08 -8.59
N ALA A 180 10.05 -6.02 -7.82
CA ALA A 180 9.59 -4.66 -8.09
C ALA A 180 8.06 -4.45 -8.11
N ILE A 181 7.26 -5.43 -7.63
CA ILE A 181 5.81 -5.31 -7.51
C ILE A 181 5.35 -5.64 -6.09
N TYR A 182 4.62 -4.73 -5.49
CA TYR A 182 4.10 -4.86 -4.13
C TYR A 182 2.60 -4.63 -4.13
N PHE A 183 1.89 -5.47 -3.37
CA PHE A 183 0.45 -5.37 -3.19
C PHE A 183 0.17 -4.78 -1.82
N GLY A 184 -0.77 -3.85 -1.76
CA GLY A 184 -1.10 -3.11 -0.57
C GLY A 184 -2.58 -3.22 -0.22
N ILE A 185 -2.85 -3.24 1.07
CA ILE A 185 -4.19 -3.13 1.64
C ILE A 185 -4.22 -1.94 2.60
N ALA A 186 -5.27 -1.13 2.53
CA ALA A 186 -5.46 0.06 3.33
C ALA A 186 -6.76 -0.08 4.13
N THR A 187 -6.69 0.23 5.43
CA THR A 187 -7.88 0.30 6.29
C THR A 187 -7.81 1.50 7.22
N ARG A 188 -8.95 1.92 7.76
CA ARG A 188 -9.10 2.93 8.82
C ARG A 188 -9.77 2.31 10.04
N ASP A 189 -9.60 2.97 11.18
CA ASP A 189 -10.29 2.58 12.40
C ASP A 189 -11.79 2.85 12.23
N ALA A 190 -12.60 1.82 12.49
CA ALA A 190 -14.05 1.88 12.46
C ALA A 190 -14.68 1.94 13.87
N GLY A 191 -13.85 2.02 14.91
CA GLY A 191 -14.27 1.94 16.32
C GLY A 191 -14.31 0.51 16.84
N ASP A 192 -14.39 0.36 18.16
CA ASP A 192 -14.52 -0.92 18.87
C ASP A 192 -13.45 -1.97 18.51
N GLY A 193 -12.24 -1.50 18.17
CA GLY A 193 -11.13 -2.36 17.76
C GLY A 193 -11.28 -2.96 16.35
N LYS A 194 -12.22 -2.45 15.54
CA LYS A 194 -12.47 -2.94 14.17
C LYS A 194 -11.85 -2.02 13.12
N ARG A 195 -11.63 -2.60 11.93
CA ARG A 195 -11.22 -1.87 10.73
C ARG A 195 -12.39 -1.72 9.76
N ASP A 196 -12.37 -0.66 8.96
CA ASP A 196 -13.32 -0.48 7.87
C ASP A 196 -13.09 -1.49 6.73
N HIS A 197 -13.87 -1.35 5.66
CA HIS A 197 -13.68 -2.16 4.46
C HIS A 197 -12.30 -1.89 3.85
N PRO A 198 -11.52 -2.94 3.50
CA PRO A 198 -10.20 -2.76 2.91
C PRO A 198 -10.26 -2.15 1.50
N ASP A 199 -9.38 -1.17 1.27
CA ASP A 199 -9.07 -0.65 -0.07
C ASP A 199 -7.73 -1.24 -0.53
N PHE A 200 -7.66 -1.74 -1.77
CA PHE A 200 -6.41 -2.29 -2.31
C PHE A 200 -5.63 -1.24 -3.12
N PHE A 201 -4.32 -1.45 -3.22
CA PHE A 201 -3.45 -0.71 -4.11
C PHE A 201 -2.22 -1.53 -4.53
N VAL A 202 -1.54 -1.09 -5.56
CA VAL A 202 -0.33 -1.70 -6.13
C VAL A 202 0.76 -0.65 -6.15
N LEU A 203 1.99 -1.06 -5.81
CA LEU A 203 3.19 -0.24 -5.94
C LEU A 203 4.17 -0.93 -6.91
N ILE A 204 4.74 -0.15 -7.83
CA ILE A 204 5.72 -0.61 -8.81
C ILE A 204 6.99 0.24 -8.68
N GLY A 205 8.14 -0.39 -8.49
CA GLY A 205 9.42 0.31 -8.34
C GLY A 205 10.50 -0.47 -7.58
N PRO A 206 11.58 0.21 -7.16
CA PRO A 206 11.72 1.66 -7.15
C PRO A 206 11.86 2.27 -8.56
N THR A 207 11.32 3.48 -8.77
CA THR A 207 11.51 4.26 -10.01
C THR A 207 12.60 5.31 -9.88
N ASP A 208 12.80 5.84 -8.67
CA ASP A 208 13.74 6.92 -8.35
C ASP A 208 14.16 6.83 -6.88
N GLU A 209 15.18 7.59 -6.50
CA GLU A 209 15.71 7.63 -5.13
C GLU A 209 14.80 8.40 -4.15
N TRP A 210 14.91 8.09 -2.86
CA TRP A 210 14.30 8.87 -1.79
C TRP A 210 14.87 10.30 -1.75
N VAL A 211 14.01 11.31 -1.62
CA VAL A 211 14.42 12.74 -1.57
C VAL A 211 13.89 13.50 -0.35
N GLY A 212 13.23 12.81 0.59
CA GLY A 212 12.64 13.40 1.79
C GLY A 212 11.22 13.94 1.61
N ALA A 213 10.44 13.95 2.70
CA ALA A 213 9.13 14.59 2.74
C ALA A 213 9.28 16.12 2.73
N GLU A 214 8.28 16.83 2.22
CA GLU A 214 8.20 18.28 2.42
C GLU A 214 8.01 18.58 3.91
N THR A 215 8.73 19.59 4.40
CA THR A 215 8.53 20.07 5.77
C THR A 215 7.24 20.89 5.78
N PRO A 216 6.32 20.68 6.75
CA PRO A 216 5.20 21.59 6.92
C PRO A 216 5.73 23.02 7.10
N ALA A 217 5.14 23.98 6.38
CA ALA A 217 5.40 25.40 6.58
C ALA A 217 4.91 25.87 7.94
#